data_AF-A0A8I2FTX7-F1
#
_entry.id   AF-A0A8I2FTX7-F1
#
_cell.length_a   1.000
_cell.length_b   1.000
_cell.length_c   1.000
_cell.angle_alpha   90.00
_cell.angle_beta   90.00
_cell.angle_gamma   90.00
#
_symmetry.space_group_name_H-M   'P 1'
#
loop_
_entity.id
_entity.type
_entity.pdbx_description
1 polymer ?
#
loop_
_entity_poly.entity_id
_entity_poly.type
_entity_poly.pdbx_seq_one_letter_code
_entity_poly.pdbx_strand_id
1 'polypeptide(L)'
;MILSPRILNSNHALLYDEKLNDKRINPNTTTGRIYAKALELLDQNPEGIRWKDLNEAIQKSYPKFHPKTINGCVWKLTEKFPDKVYKPSKGVFRLIKYRN
;
A
#
# COMPACT_ATOMS: atom_id res chain seq x y z
N MET A 1 -24.86 -31.61 -1.16
CA MET A 1 -25.43 -30.67 -0.16
C MET A 1 -24.26 -29.93 0.47
N ILE A 2 -24.36 -28.60 0.49
CA ILE A 2 -23.33 -27.56 0.61
C ILE A 2 -22.14 -27.86 1.55
N LEU A 3 -20.91 -27.86 1.00
CA LEU A 3 -19.70 -27.53 1.77
C LEU A 3 -19.23 -26.14 1.32
N SER A 4 -19.38 -25.17 2.23
CA SER A 4 -19.03 -23.76 2.02
C SER A 4 -17.52 -23.57 1.76
N PRO A 5 -17.10 -22.91 0.67
CA PRO A 5 -15.68 -22.70 0.41
C PRO A 5 -15.26 -21.27 0.79
N ARG A 6 -14.92 -21.02 2.06
CA ARG A 6 -14.09 -19.84 2.40
C ARG A 6 -13.47 -19.86 3.81
N ILE A 7 -12.68 -20.88 4.13
CA ILE A 7 -11.61 -20.68 5.12
C ILE A 7 -10.41 -20.13 4.36
N LEU A 8 -10.32 -18.80 4.29
CA LEU A 8 -9.11 -18.14 3.82
C LEU A 8 -8.10 -18.15 4.97
N ASN A 9 -7.23 -19.16 4.92
CA ASN A 9 -5.95 -19.35 5.62
C ASN A 9 -5.51 -18.19 6.57
N SER A 10 -5.65 -18.44 7.86
CA SER A 10 -5.34 -17.54 8.98
C SER A 10 -3.85 -17.19 9.14
N ASN A 11 -2.94 -17.84 8.40
CA ASN A 11 -1.49 -17.61 8.50
C ASN A 11 -0.96 -16.49 7.58
N HIS A 12 -1.71 -16.08 6.54
CA HIS A 12 -1.26 -15.01 5.63
C HIS A 12 -1.59 -13.60 6.18
N ALA A 13 -2.60 -13.48 7.04
CA ALA A 13 -2.97 -12.21 7.66
C ALA A 13 -1.99 -11.81 8.79
N LEU A 14 -1.47 -12.77 9.55
CA LEU A 14 -0.59 -12.52 10.70
C LEU A 14 0.84 -12.13 10.29
N LEU A 15 1.34 -12.64 9.16
CA LEU A 15 2.64 -12.24 8.61
C LEU A 15 2.62 -10.83 7.99
N TYR A 16 1.43 -10.33 7.68
CA TYR A 16 1.21 -8.95 7.22
C TYR A 16 1.18 -7.94 8.37
N ASP A 17 0.64 -8.37 9.51
CA ASP A 17 0.42 -7.54 10.69
C ASP A 17 1.74 -7.09 11.33
N GLU A 18 2.75 -7.96 11.41
CA GLU A 18 4.05 -7.56 12.00
C GLU A 18 4.88 -6.60 11.13
N LYS A 19 4.74 -6.63 9.79
CA LYS A 19 5.58 -5.79 8.89
C LYS A 19 5.02 -4.39 8.63
N LEU A 20 3.73 -4.16 8.89
CA LEU A 20 3.07 -2.87 8.68
C LEU A 20 2.14 -2.50 9.86
N ASN A 21 2.56 -2.75 11.10
CA ASN A 21 1.83 -2.35 12.32
C ASN A 21 1.89 -0.83 12.56
N ASP A 22 1.47 -0.05 11.58
CA ASP A 22 1.37 1.39 11.69
C ASP A 22 -0.07 1.76 12.08
N LYS A 23 -0.23 2.29 13.30
CA LYS A 23 -1.52 2.74 13.85
C LYS A 23 -2.24 3.77 12.95
N ARG A 24 -1.54 4.40 11.98
CA ARG A 24 -2.10 5.34 11.00
C ARG A 24 -2.86 4.63 9.86
N ILE A 25 -2.73 3.32 9.71
CA ILE A 25 -3.41 2.49 8.70
C ILE A 25 -4.62 1.82 9.34
N ASN A 26 -5.81 2.03 8.75
CA ASN A 26 -7.03 1.34 9.17
C ASN A 26 -7.48 0.36 8.07
N PRO A 27 -7.29 -0.97 8.23
CA PRO A 27 -7.59 -1.95 7.17
C PRO A 27 -9.10 -2.08 6.84
N ASN A 28 -9.97 -1.57 7.72
CA ASN A 28 -11.41 -1.57 7.50
C ASN A 28 -11.86 -0.46 6.53
N THR A 29 -11.02 0.53 6.25
CA THR A 29 -11.35 1.63 5.33
C THR A 29 -10.68 1.45 3.98
N THR A 30 -11.32 1.97 2.92
CA THR A 30 -10.74 2.00 1.57
C THR A 30 -9.37 2.69 1.56
N THR A 31 -9.22 3.78 2.31
CA THR A 31 -7.96 4.54 2.37
C THR A 31 -6.85 3.73 3.05
N GLY A 32 -7.14 3.03 4.15
CA GLY A 32 -6.13 2.19 4.79
C GLY A 32 -5.71 1.01 3.92
N ARG A 33 -6.63 0.38 3.19
CA ARG A 33 -6.28 -0.66 2.20
C ARG A 33 -5.37 -0.12 1.09
N ILE A 34 -5.63 1.10 0.62
CA ILE A 34 -4.76 1.77 -0.37
C ILE A 34 -3.37 2.03 0.23
N TYR A 35 -3.28 2.56 1.45
CA TYR A 35 -1.99 2.83 2.10
C TYR A 35 -1.18 1.55 2.34
N ALA A 36 -1.83 0.50 2.86
CA ALA A 36 -1.19 -0.79 3.06
C ALA A 36 -0.61 -1.34 1.73
N LYS A 37 -1.41 -1.30 0.66
CA LYS A 37 -0.97 -1.76 -0.66
C LYS A 37 0.14 -0.90 -1.25
N ALA A 38 0.08 0.42 -1.07
CA ALA A 38 1.12 1.33 -1.53
C ALA A 38 2.47 1.05 -0.85
N LEU A 39 2.47 0.84 0.48
CA LEU A 39 3.68 0.50 1.22
C LEU A 39 4.22 -0.87 0.84
N GLU A 40 3.36 -1.88 0.66
CA GLU A 40 3.76 -3.20 0.15
C GLU A 40 4.46 -3.10 -1.21
N LEU A 41 3.87 -2.36 -2.16
CA LEU A 41 4.45 -2.21 -3.50
C LEU A 41 5.83 -1.53 -3.42
N LEU A 42 5.96 -0.48 -2.60
CA LEU A 42 7.24 0.18 -2.36
C LEU A 42 8.25 -0.72 -1.65
N ASP A 43 7.80 -1.69 -0.87
CA ASP A 43 8.64 -2.70 -0.23
C ASP A 43 9.22 -3.70 -1.24
N GLN A 44 8.39 -4.08 -2.22
CA GLN A 44 8.77 -4.99 -3.31
C GLN A 44 9.72 -4.34 -4.33
N ASN A 45 9.77 -3.01 -4.39
CA ASN A 45 10.56 -2.25 -5.36
C ASN A 45 11.54 -1.33 -4.61
N PRO A 46 12.69 -1.87 -4.15
CA PRO A 46 13.62 -1.12 -3.33
C PRO A 46 14.25 0.05 -4.07
N GLU A 47 14.28 0.09 -5.41
CA GLU A 47 14.69 1.28 -6.20
C GLU A 47 13.69 2.45 -6.15
N GLY A 48 12.44 2.18 -5.74
CA GLY A 48 11.33 3.13 -5.75
C GLY A 48 10.47 3.02 -7.02
N ILE A 49 9.24 3.52 -6.91
CA ILE A 49 8.21 3.39 -7.95
C ILE A 49 7.75 4.78 -8.40
N ARG A 50 7.54 4.96 -9.70
CA ARG A 50 6.91 6.19 -10.20
C ARG A 50 5.45 6.26 -9.80
N TRP A 51 4.98 7.47 -9.52
CA TRP A 51 3.60 7.76 -9.13
C TRP A 51 2.55 7.11 -10.03
N LYS A 52 2.75 7.20 -11.35
CA LYS A 52 1.85 6.61 -12.36
C LYS A 52 1.80 5.09 -12.22
N ASP A 53 2.96 4.46 -12.16
CA ASP A 53 3.09 3.00 -12.06
C ASP A 53 2.51 2.50 -10.71
N LEU A 54 2.72 3.25 -9.63
CA LEU A 54 2.15 2.97 -8.30
C LEU A 54 0.63 3.07 -8.31
N ASN A 55 0.05 4.13 -8.89
CA ASN A 55 -1.40 4.28 -9.03
C ASN A 55 -2.00 3.16 -9.87
N GLU A 56 -1.38 2.83 -11.00
CA GLU A 56 -1.86 1.76 -11.88
C GLU A 56 -1.81 0.40 -11.17
N ALA A 57 -0.75 0.10 -10.42
CA ALA A 57 -0.65 -1.14 -9.64
C ALA A 57 -1.72 -1.24 -8.55
N ILE A 58 -2.01 -0.14 -7.85
CA ILE A 58 -3.08 -0.09 -6.85
C ILE A 58 -4.45 -0.23 -7.52
N GLN A 59 -4.69 0.44 -8.64
CA GLN A 59 -5.96 0.37 -9.37
C GLN A 59 -6.20 -1.02 -9.94
N LYS A 60 -5.16 -1.70 -10.46
CA LYS A 60 -5.24 -3.11 -10.88
C LYS A 60 -5.58 -4.04 -9.72
N SER A 61 -5.03 -3.77 -8.54
CA SER A 61 -5.33 -4.53 -7.31
C SER A 61 -6.74 -4.28 -6.80
N TYR A 62 -7.24 -3.05 -6.96
CA TYR A 62 -8.55 -2.61 -6.46
C TYR A 62 -9.34 -1.84 -7.53
N PRO A 63 -9.87 -2.53 -8.57
CA PRO A 63 -10.58 -1.86 -9.67
C PRO A 63 -11.90 -1.20 -9.22
N LYS A 64 -12.43 -1.59 -8.05
CA LYS A 64 -13.62 -0.99 -7.43
C LYS A 64 -13.35 0.36 -6.78
N PHE A 65 -12.09 0.72 -6.53
CA PHE A 65 -11.76 1.97 -5.88
C PHE A 65 -11.71 3.11 -6.89
N HIS A 66 -12.30 4.25 -6.52
CA HIS A 66 -12.35 5.39 -7.40
C HIS A 66 -10.93 5.96 -7.64
N PRO A 67 -10.52 6.22 -8.90
CA PRO A 67 -9.18 6.70 -9.23
C PRO A 67 -8.76 7.97 -8.47
N LYS A 68 -9.72 8.90 -8.28
CA LYS A 68 -9.52 10.12 -7.49
C LYS A 68 -9.10 9.83 -6.03
N THR A 69 -9.65 8.77 -5.43
CA THR A 69 -9.31 8.36 -4.06
C THR A 69 -7.91 7.77 -4.00
N ILE A 70 -7.55 6.92 -4.98
CA ILE A 70 -6.19 6.36 -5.10
C ILE A 70 -5.18 7.49 -5.25
N ASN A 71 -5.39 8.39 -6.22
CA ASN A 71 -4.51 9.53 -6.46
C ASN A 71 -4.32 10.40 -5.22
N GLY A 72 -5.42 10.71 -4.51
CA GLY A 72 -5.37 11.49 -3.27
C GLY A 72 -4.62 10.79 -2.14
N CYS A 73 -4.79 9.47 -1.98
CA CYS A 73 -4.06 8.70 -0.97
C CYS A 73 -2.57 8.61 -1.30
N VAL A 74 -2.21 8.34 -2.56
CA VAL A 74 -0.81 8.26 -2.97
C VAL A 74 -0.12 9.62 -2.84
N TRP A 75 -0.81 10.73 -3.11
CA TRP A 75 -0.27 12.07 -2.87
C TRP A 75 0.03 12.31 -1.38
N LYS A 76 -0.94 11.96 -0.51
CA LYS A 76 -0.81 12.08 0.96
C LYS A 76 0.14 11.06 1.58
N LEU A 77 0.70 10.12 0.81
CA LEU A 77 1.53 9.04 1.34
C LEU A 77 2.77 9.57 2.07
N THR A 78 3.44 10.57 1.50
CA THR A 78 4.63 11.20 2.12
C THR A 78 4.28 12.11 3.29
N GLU A 79 3.09 12.72 3.28
CA GLU A 79 2.60 13.52 4.41
C GLU A 79 2.20 12.64 5.58
N LYS A 80 1.61 11.47 5.30
CA LYS A 80 1.10 10.56 6.31
C LYS A 80 2.18 9.65 6.90
N PHE A 81 3.17 9.28 6.09
CA PHE A 81 4.30 8.44 6.49
C PHE A 81 5.65 9.10 6.16
N PRO A 82 5.93 10.30 6.71
CA PRO A 82 7.19 11.01 6.43
C PRO A 82 8.42 10.27 6.96
N ASP A 83 8.23 9.41 7.96
CA ASP A 83 9.24 8.53 8.57
C ASP A 83 9.47 7.23 7.78
N LYS A 84 8.59 6.89 6.83
CA LYS A 84 8.72 5.66 6.02
C LYS A 84 8.94 5.92 4.54
N VAL A 85 8.34 6.97 3.98
CA VAL A 85 8.31 7.23 2.53
C VAL A 85 8.92 8.59 2.24
N TYR A 86 9.85 8.61 1.29
CA TYR A 86 10.43 9.85 0.77
C TYR A 86 10.39 9.85 -0.76
N LYS A 87 10.71 11.01 -1.35
CA LYS A 87 10.74 11.20 -2.81
C LYS A 87 12.18 11.43 -3.25
N PRO A 88 12.87 10.41 -3.81
CA PRO A 88 14.23 10.60 -4.31
C PRO A 88 14.26 11.56 -5.52
N SER A 89 13.21 11.52 -6.35
CA SER A 89 13.06 12.35 -7.56
C SER A 89 11.60 12.80 -7.73
N LYS A 90 11.36 13.78 -8.61
CA LYS A 90 10.00 14.25 -8.91
C LYS A 90 9.15 13.09 -9.46
N GLY A 91 8.11 12.74 -8.71
CA GLY A 91 7.17 11.68 -9.10
C GLY A 91 7.64 10.26 -8.80
N VAL A 92 8.75 10.05 -8.07
CA VAL A 92 9.18 8.73 -7.58
C VAL A 92 8.96 8.67 -6.08
N PHE A 93 8.43 7.54 -5.60
CA PHE A 93 8.25 7.25 -4.17
C PHE A 93 9.15 6.08 -3.79
N ARG A 94 9.78 6.15 -2.62
CA ARG A 94 10.69 5.09 -2.12
C ARG A 94 10.62 5.00 -0.60
N LEU A 95 10.86 3.80 -0.05
CA LEU A 95 10.96 3.65 1.40
C LEU A 95 12.31 4.16 1.92
N ILE A 96 12.28 4.86 3.06
CA ILE A 96 13.46 5.42 3.73
C ILE A 96 14.43 4.32 4.15
N LYS A 97 13.95 3.12 4.49
CA LYS A 97 14.83 1.99 4.84
C LYS A 97 15.75 1.51 3.71
N TYR A 98 15.47 1.89 2.46
CA TYR A 98 16.32 1.61 1.29
C TYR A 98 17.15 2.82 0.86
N ARG A 99 17.09 3.91 1.63
CA ARG A 99 17.99 5.06 1.46
C ARG A 99 19.36 4.64 1.98
N ASN A 100 20.23 4.25 1.06
CA ASN A 100 21.65 3.99 1.33
C ASN A 100 22.43 5.30 1.27
#